data_AF-A0AAD2D8D6-F1
#
_entry.id   AF-A0AAD2D8D6-F1
#
_cell.length_a   1.000
_cell.length_b   1.000
_cell.length_c   1.000
_cell.angle_alpha   90.00
_cell.angle_beta   90.00
_cell.angle_gamma   90.00
#
_symmetry.space_group_name_H-M   'P 1'
#
loop_
_entity.id
_entity.type
_entity.pdbx_description
1 polymer ?
#
loop_
_entity_poly.entity_id
_entity_poly.type
_entity_poly.pdbx_seq_one_letter_code
_entity_poly.pdbx_strand_id
1 'polypeptide(L)'
;MAKKSKKSDTEEEKKEDPKKAPAEEGKKEGEETEEEIQKRLEEEEKAKIEAEKLELRKQKADQFETYLKESGISQAFQIVFAEIIAKGVPDDKVFTYAAARLRALKKELDNAE
;
A
#
# COMPACT_ATOMS: atom_id res chain seq x y z
N MET A 1 62.79 -6.56 -22.80
CA MET A 1 64.01 -5.96 -22.22
C MET A 1 63.77 -5.82 -20.73
N ALA A 2 64.14 -6.80 -19.89
CA ALA A 2 65.48 -7.09 -19.36
C ALA A 2 65.99 -6.07 -18.33
N LYS A 3 65.96 -6.45 -17.03
CA LYS A 3 67.03 -6.39 -16.00
C LYS A 3 66.35 -6.38 -14.60
N LYS A 4 66.25 -7.51 -13.88
CA LYS A 4 67.25 -8.13 -12.98
C LYS A 4 67.83 -7.19 -11.92
N SER A 5 67.60 -7.52 -10.65
CA SER A 5 68.56 -7.68 -9.52
C SER A 5 67.71 -7.98 -8.28
N LYS A 6 67.66 -9.15 -7.63
CA LYS A 6 68.64 -10.16 -7.16
C LYS A 6 69.47 -9.70 -5.95
N LYS A 7 69.43 -10.58 -4.93
CA LYS A 7 70.27 -10.74 -3.71
C LYS A 7 69.69 -10.17 -2.41
N SER A 8 69.77 -10.82 -1.24
CA SER A 8 70.22 -12.17 -0.81
C SER A 8 70.25 -12.20 0.73
N ASP A 9 70.04 -13.38 1.34
CA ASP A 9 70.83 -13.91 2.50
C ASP A 9 70.73 -13.17 3.87
N THR A 10 70.66 -13.78 5.08
CA THR A 10 70.76 -15.16 5.60
C THR A 10 70.21 -15.20 7.06
N GLU A 11 69.87 -16.42 7.51
CA GLU A 11 69.84 -17.03 8.86
C GLU A 11 70.09 -16.20 10.14
N GLU A 12 69.30 -16.47 11.21
CA GLU A 12 69.83 -17.11 12.42
C GLU A 12 68.71 -17.69 13.34
N GLU A 13 68.95 -18.90 13.85
CA GLU A 13 68.13 -19.64 14.83
C GLU A 13 68.02 -18.94 16.21
N LYS A 14 66.93 -19.20 16.95
CA LYS A 14 66.98 -19.91 18.25
C LYS A 14 65.62 -20.02 18.98
N LYS A 15 65.33 -21.28 19.36
CA LYS A 15 64.82 -21.79 20.65
C LYS A 15 63.31 -21.74 21.02
N GLU A 16 62.78 -22.97 21.10
CA GLU A 16 62.05 -23.62 22.20
C GLU A 16 60.61 -23.17 22.59
N ASP A 17 59.73 -24.18 22.55
CA ASP A 17 58.32 -24.36 23.00
C ASP A 17 57.94 -23.81 24.40
N PRO A 18 56.66 -23.82 24.90
CA PRO A 18 55.42 -24.48 24.39
C PRO A 18 54.08 -23.68 24.51
N LYS A 19 53.00 -24.26 23.97
CA LYS A 19 51.57 -24.11 24.35
C LYS A 19 50.95 -22.70 24.47
N LYS A 20 50.03 -22.37 23.53
CA LYS A 20 48.68 -21.91 23.87
C LYS A 20 47.73 -21.97 22.66
N ALA A 21 46.69 -22.79 22.77
CA ALA A 21 45.50 -22.65 21.93
C ALA A 21 44.78 -21.34 22.29
N PRO A 22 44.13 -20.69 21.31
CA PRO A 22 42.75 -20.27 21.50
C PRO A 22 41.92 -20.85 20.35
N ALA A 23 41.03 -21.82 20.61
CA ALA A 23 39.71 -21.58 21.19
C ALA A 23 38.89 -20.63 20.30
N GLU A 24 38.03 -21.28 19.50
CA GLU A 24 36.75 -20.81 18.98
C GLU A 24 36.38 -19.36 19.32
N GLU A 25 36.47 -18.48 18.33
CA GLU A 25 35.52 -17.37 18.24
C GLU A 25 34.21 -17.94 17.70
N GLY A 26 33.39 -18.40 18.65
CA GLY A 26 32.01 -18.78 18.41
C GLY A 26 31.27 -17.66 17.68
N LYS A 27 30.68 -18.01 16.54
CA LYS A 27 29.49 -17.34 16.03
C LYS A 27 28.49 -17.23 17.18
N LYS A 28 28.32 -16.03 17.74
CA LYS A 28 27.11 -15.70 18.48
C LYS A 28 26.00 -15.62 17.44
N GLU A 29 25.34 -16.75 17.23
CA GLU A 29 23.99 -16.79 16.68
C GLU A 29 23.15 -15.87 17.58
N GLY A 30 22.56 -14.85 16.97
CA GLY A 30 21.75 -13.87 17.66
C GLY A 30 20.51 -14.57 18.23
N GLU A 31 20.51 -14.83 19.53
CA GLU A 31 19.28 -15.00 20.28
C GLU A 31 18.56 -13.64 20.24
N GLU A 32 17.55 -13.53 19.36
CA GLU A 32 16.58 -12.44 19.43
C GLU A 32 15.99 -12.45 20.84
N THR A 33 16.02 -11.29 21.48
CA THR A 33 15.48 -11.15 22.83
C THR A 33 13.96 -11.35 22.83
N GLU A 34 13.39 -11.85 23.94
CA GLU A 34 11.93 -11.99 24.07
C GLU A 34 11.19 -10.68 23.75
N GLU A 35 11.79 -9.52 24.07
CA GLU A 35 11.27 -8.21 23.72
C GLU A 35 11.22 -7.93 22.21
N GLU A 36 12.22 -8.38 21.44
CA GLU A 36 12.24 -8.22 19.98
C GLU A 36 11.20 -9.13 19.29
N ILE A 37 11.01 -10.34 19.81
CA ILE A 37 9.98 -11.27 19.35
C ILE A 37 8.59 -10.68 19.63
N GLN A 38 8.37 -10.16 20.84
CA GLN A 38 7.11 -9.52 21.23
C GLN A 38 6.80 -8.31 20.35
N LYS A 39 7.79 -7.45 20.08
CA LYS A 39 7.63 -6.26 19.25
C LYS A 39 7.28 -6.61 17.79
N ARG A 40 7.90 -7.64 17.21
CA ARG A 40 7.57 -8.12 15.86
C ARG A 40 6.16 -8.68 15.76
N LEU A 41 5.72 -9.44 16.77
CA LEU A 41 4.35 -9.96 16.83
C LEU A 41 3.32 -8.84 16.88
N GLU A 42 3.58 -7.80 17.68
CA GLU A 42 2.72 -6.61 17.75
C GLU A 42 2.69 -5.81 16.44
N GLU A 43 3.83 -5.67 15.76
CA GLU A 43 3.91 -5.00 14.45
C GLU A 43 3.18 -5.80 13.37
N GLU A 44 3.31 -7.13 13.36
CA GLU A 44 2.60 -8.01 12.43
C GLU A 44 1.08 -7.99 12.68
N GLU A 45 0.65 -7.99 13.93
CA GLU A 45 -0.76 -7.88 14.30
C GLU A 45 -1.35 -6.52 13.88
N LYS A 46 -0.63 -5.42 14.12
CA LYS A 46 -1.02 -4.08 13.66
C LYS A 46 -1.13 -4.02 12.14
N ALA A 47 -0.17 -4.60 11.42
CA ALA A 47 -0.18 -4.66 9.96
C ALA A 47 -1.37 -5.47 9.42
N LYS A 48 -1.70 -6.60 10.06
CA LYS A 48 -2.90 -7.40 9.72
C LYS A 48 -4.19 -6.61 9.91
N ILE A 49 -4.33 -5.93 11.05
CA ILE A 49 -5.51 -5.10 11.34
C ILE A 49 -5.64 -3.96 10.32
N GLU A 50 -4.53 -3.33 9.94
CA GLU A 50 -4.53 -2.27 8.93
C GLU A 50 -4.89 -2.79 7.54
N ALA A 51 -4.34 -3.95 7.15
CA ALA A 51 -4.65 -4.60 5.89
C ALA A 51 -6.15 -4.98 5.80
N GLU A 52 -6.72 -5.55 6.86
CA GLU A 52 -8.15 -5.89 6.92
C GLU A 52 -9.04 -4.64 6.81
N LYS A 53 -8.67 -3.56 7.52
CA LYS A 53 -9.38 -2.26 7.40
C LYS A 53 -9.31 -1.71 5.97
N LEU A 54 -8.17 -1.83 5.31
CA LEU A 54 -8.00 -1.39 3.93
C LEU A 54 -8.87 -2.22 2.98
N GLU A 55 -8.88 -3.54 3.14
CA GLU A 55 -9.69 -4.45 2.34
C GLU A 55 -11.18 -4.16 2.51
N LEU A 56 -11.64 -3.98 3.75
CA LEU A 56 -13.03 -3.62 4.03
C LEU A 56 -13.43 -2.29 3.38
N ARG A 57 -12.53 -1.29 3.34
CA ARG A 57 -12.77 -0.02 2.63
C ARG A 57 -12.91 -0.22 1.13
N LYS A 58 -12.07 -1.07 0.53
CA LYS A 58 -12.14 -1.40 -0.90
C LYS A 58 -13.47 -2.09 -1.23
N GLN A 59 -13.83 -3.13 -0.48
CA GLN A 59 -15.11 -3.84 -0.66
C GLN A 59 -16.31 -2.89 -0.57
N LYS A 60 -16.31 -1.94 0.37
CA LYS A 60 -17.37 -0.92 0.48
C LYS A 60 -17.39 0.03 -0.73
N ALA A 61 -16.22 0.42 -1.24
CA ALA A 61 -16.14 1.24 -2.45
C ALA A 61 -16.70 0.49 -3.66
N ASP A 62 -16.33 -0.78 -3.85
CA ASP A 62 -16.80 -1.61 -4.96
C ASP A 62 -18.33 -1.82 -4.92
N GLN A 63 -18.88 -2.05 -3.72
CA GLN A 63 -20.33 -2.13 -3.52
C GLN A 63 -21.04 -0.82 -3.87
N PHE A 64 -20.46 0.32 -3.48
CA PHE A 64 -21.00 1.63 -3.80
C PHE A 64 -20.95 1.92 -5.30
N GLU A 65 -19.85 1.59 -5.97
CA GLU A 65 -19.73 1.72 -7.43
C GLU A 65 -20.76 0.85 -8.16
N THR A 66 -20.94 -0.38 -7.70
CA THR A 66 -21.96 -1.30 -8.23
C THR A 66 -23.36 -0.70 -8.08
N TYR A 67 -23.69 -0.20 -6.89
CA TYR A 67 -24.97 0.48 -6.64
C TYR A 67 -25.19 1.69 -7.57
N LEU A 68 -24.17 2.53 -7.78
CA LEU A 68 -24.28 3.67 -8.69
C LEU A 68 -24.52 3.24 -10.14
N LYS A 69 -23.89 2.16 -10.57
CA LYS A 69 -24.05 1.61 -11.92
C LYS A 69 -25.44 1.01 -12.14
N GLU A 70 -25.92 0.22 -11.19
CA GLU A 70 -27.22 -0.46 -11.30
C GLU A 70 -28.41 0.49 -11.14
N SER A 71 -28.29 1.48 -10.25
CA SER A 71 -29.36 2.45 -10.00
C SER A 71 -29.50 3.52 -11.09
N GLY A 72 -28.49 3.69 -11.95
CA GLY A 72 -28.45 4.76 -12.95
C GLY A 72 -28.36 6.17 -12.37
N ILE A 73 -28.12 6.33 -11.05
CA ILE A 73 -28.06 7.64 -10.37
C ILE A 73 -27.03 8.56 -11.02
N SER A 74 -25.85 8.04 -11.38
CA SER A 74 -24.80 8.82 -12.03
C SER A 74 -25.26 9.41 -13.37
N GLN A 75 -26.00 8.64 -14.18
CA GLN A 75 -26.50 9.08 -15.48
C GLN A 75 -27.62 10.10 -15.31
N ALA A 76 -28.57 9.85 -14.41
CA ALA A 76 -29.65 10.78 -14.12
C ALA A 76 -29.10 12.13 -13.60
N PHE A 77 -28.10 12.09 -12.72
CA PHE A 77 -27.43 13.30 -12.25
C PHE A 77 -26.76 14.07 -13.39
N GLN A 78 -26.00 13.39 -14.27
CA GLN A 78 -25.35 14.02 -15.42
C GLN A 78 -26.34 14.71 -16.35
N ILE A 79 -27.47 14.06 -16.66
CA ILE A 79 -28.54 14.62 -17.49
C ILE A 79 -29.11 15.88 -16.85
N VAL A 80 -29.54 15.78 -15.58
CA VAL A 80 -30.17 16.89 -14.85
C VAL A 80 -29.19 18.06 -14.71
N PHE A 81 -27.93 17.78 -14.42
CA PHE A 81 -26.90 18.81 -14.27
C PHE A 81 -26.59 19.51 -15.60
N ALA A 82 -26.47 18.76 -16.70
CA ALA A 82 -26.31 19.33 -18.02
C ALA A 82 -27.51 20.23 -18.40
N GLU A 83 -28.72 19.82 -18.05
CA GLU A 83 -29.92 20.64 -18.27
C GLU A 83 -29.92 21.93 -17.45
N ILE A 84 -29.48 21.89 -16.19
CA ILE A 84 -29.36 23.06 -15.32
C ILE A 84 -28.45 24.11 -15.97
N ILE A 85 -27.27 23.69 -16.45
CA ILE A 85 -26.31 24.56 -17.11
C ILE A 85 -26.90 25.09 -18.43
N ALA A 86 -27.40 24.21 -19.28
CA ALA A 86 -27.88 24.57 -20.61
C ALA A 86 -29.08 25.54 -20.57
N LYS A 87 -29.96 25.38 -19.58
CA LYS A 87 -31.15 26.24 -19.41
C LYS A 87 -30.89 27.48 -18.56
N GLY A 88 -29.70 27.63 -17.98
CA GLY A 88 -29.38 28.71 -17.07
C GLY A 88 -30.33 28.76 -15.88
N VAL A 89 -30.60 27.61 -15.26
CA VAL A 89 -31.52 27.54 -14.12
C VAL A 89 -30.95 28.39 -12.98
N PRO A 90 -31.72 29.36 -12.45
CA PRO A 90 -31.28 30.19 -11.33
C PRO A 90 -30.90 29.37 -10.10
N ASP A 91 -29.86 29.79 -9.38
CA ASP A 91 -29.31 29.07 -8.22
C ASP A 91 -30.36 28.74 -7.16
N ASP A 92 -31.29 29.66 -6.90
CA ASP A 92 -32.41 29.49 -5.96
C ASP A 92 -33.43 28.41 -6.40
N LYS A 93 -33.38 28.00 -7.67
CA LYS A 93 -34.30 27.03 -8.29
C LYS A 93 -33.61 25.73 -8.69
N VAL A 94 -32.29 25.61 -8.55
CA VAL A 94 -31.54 24.40 -8.95
C VAL A 94 -32.09 23.15 -8.25
N PHE A 95 -32.32 23.21 -6.94
CA PHE A 95 -32.81 22.07 -6.17
C PHE A 95 -34.23 21.64 -6.60
N THR A 96 -35.14 22.61 -6.73
CA THR A 96 -36.53 22.35 -7.13
C THR A 96 -36.61 21.82 -8.55
N TYR A 97 -35.80 22.37 -9.47
CA TYR A 97 -35.66 21.89 -10.83
C TYR A 97 -35.15 20.44 -10.86
N ALA A 98 -34.06 20.14 -10.16
CA ALA A 98 -33.47 18.82 -10.12
C ALA A 98 -34.47 17.77 -9.59
N ALA A 99 -35.16 18.06 -8.50
CA ALA A 99 -36.16 17.17 -7.92
C ALA A 99 -37.36 16.94 -8.87
N ALA A 100 -37.80 17.97 -9.60
CA ALA A 100 -38.86 17.82 -10.60
C ALA A 100 -38.39 16.94 -11.77
N ARG A 101 -37.17 17.17 -12.27
CA ARG A 101 -36.62 16.42 -13.41
C ARG A 101 -36.36 14.95 -13.09
N LEU A 102 -35.84 14.64 -11.90
CA LEU A 102 -35.67 13.25 -11.44
C LEU A 102 -37.00 12.48 -11.43
N ARG A 103 -38.10 13.11 -10.99
CA ARG A 103 -39.44 12.50 -11.05
C ARG A 103 -39.94 12.32 -12.48
N ALA A 104 -39.63 13.26 -13.37
CA ALA A 104 -39.97 13.15 -14.79
C ALA A 104 -39.21 12.00 -15.47
N LEU A 105 -37.91 11.88 -15.21
CA LEU A 105 -37.08 10.77 -15.71
C LEU A 105 -37.62 9.41 -15.27
N LYS A 106 -38.07 9.28 -14.00
CA LYS A 106 -38.72 8.05 -13.54
C LYS A 106 -39.96 7.71 -14.40
N LYS A 107 -40.82 8.68 -14.66
CA LYS A 107 -42.02 8.49 -15.49
C LYS A 107 -41.67 8.15 -16.94
N GLU A 108 -40.63 8.78 -17.49
CA GLU A 108 -40.14 8.50 -18.84
C GLU A 108 -39.65 7.06 -18.96
N LEU A 109 -38.94 6.56 -17.94
CA LEU A 109 -38.48 5.18 -17.86
C LEU A 109 -39.65 4.20 -17.72
N ASP A 110 -40.59 4.47 -16.81
CA ASP A 110 -41.78 3.64 -16.59
C ASP A 110 -42.66 3.53 -17.87
N ASN A 111 -42.59 4.49 -18.80
CA ASN A 111 -43.35 4.50 -20.06
C ASN A 111 -42.57 3.95 -21.26
N ALA A 112 -41.27 3.67 -21.11
CA ALA A 112 -40.42 3.15 -22.17
C ALA A 112 -40.40 1.60 -22.22
N GLU A 113 -40.94 0.95 -21.20
CA GLU A 113 -41.20 -0.50 -21.10
C GLU A 113 -42.59 -0.86 -21.65
#